data_AF-N9LSN8-F1
#
_entry.id   AF-N9LSN8-F1
#
_cell.length_a   1.000
_cell.length_b   1.000
_cell.length_c   1.000
_cell.angle_alpha   90.00
_cell.angle_beta   90.00
_cell.angle_gamma   90.00
#
_symmetry.space_group_name_H-M   'P 1'
#
loop_
_entity.id
_entity.type
_entity.pdbx_description
1 polymer ?
#
loop_
_entity_poly.entity_id
_entity_poly.type
_entity_poly.pdbx_seq_one_letter_code
_entity_poly.pdbx_strand_id
1 'polypeptide(L)'
;MKLKNIVFSILLSMSAISLAQAEDVSFSQELVQQAKSGDVIAQNNLGDAYYYGNDVDQDFGKALEWFKKAAAKGNADALFSVGYMYDYCEGAEEDNPTALKWYTQAAQKGQLYAQYYIPLW
;
A
#
# COMPACT_ATOMS: atom_id res chain seq x y z
N MET A 1 -16.39 12.93 24.93
CA MET A 1 -16.75 13.99 23.95
C MET A 1 -15.64 15.05 23.89
N LYS A 2 -14.44 14.70 23.39
CA LYS A 2 -13.29 15.64 23.29
C LYS A 2 -12.54 15.60 21.95
N LEU A 3 -12.79 14.64 21.06
CA LEU A 3 -12.16 14.61 19.73
C LEU A 3 -12.85 15.54 18.71
N LYS A 4 -14.16 15.75 18.80
CA LYS A 4 -14.90 16.63 17.87
C LYS A 4 -14.48 18.11 17.96
N ASN A 5 -13.90 18.54 19.08
CA ASN A 5 -13.57 19.95 19.30
C ASN A 5 -12.20 20.34 18.72
N ILE A 6 -11.27 19.40 18.55
CA ILE A 6 -9.94 19.70 17.98
C ILE A 6 -10.06 19.89 16.46
N VAL A 7 -10.90 19.09 15.80
CA VAL A 7 -11.20 19.24 14.36
C VAL A 7 -11.93 20.56 14.09
N PHE A 8 -12.81 20.99 15.00
CA PHE A 8 -13.55 22.25 14.89
C PHE A 8 -12.68 23.51 15.02
N SER A 9 -11.60 23.47 15.81
CA SER A 9 -10.69 24.61 15.98
C SER A 9 -9.74 24.82 14.81
N ILE A 10 -9.41 23.76 14.05
CA ILE A 10 -8.55 23.85 12.86
C ILE A 10 -9.33 24.40 11.65
N LEU A 11 -10.63 24.12 11.59
CA LEU A 11 -11.51 24.58 10.50
C LEU A 11 -11.80 26.09 10.49
N LEU A 12 -11.60 26.79 11.63
CA LEU A 12 -11.95 28.21 11.78
C LEU A 12 -10.88 29.19 11.24
N SER A 13 -9.65 28.74 10.92
CA SER A 13 -8.59 29.61 10.40
C SER A 13 -8.40 29.55 8.88
N MET A 14 -9.09 28.66 8.18
CA MET A 14 -9.00 28.53 6.72
C MET A 14 -10.19 29.24 6.08
N SER A 15 -9.91 30.33 5.36
CA SER A 15 -10.92 31.12 4.63
C SER A 15 -11.78 30.27 3.70
N ALA A 16 -13.02 30.73 3.48
CA ALA A 16 -14.17 30.08 2.84
C ALA A 16 -14.01 29.48 1.41
N ILE A 17 -12.80 29.39 0.86
CA ILE A 17 -12.51 28.77 -0.44
C ILE A 17 -12.27 27.26 -0.30
N SER A 18 -11.93 26.74 0.90
CA SER A 18 -11.54 25.33 1.11
C SER A 18 -12.68 24.33 1.31
N LEU A 19 -13.93 24.78 1.48
CA LEU A 19 -15.05 23.88 1.85
C LEU A 19 -15.43 22.89 0.73
N ALA A 20 -15.15 23.21 -0.54
CA ALA A 20 -15.45 22.35 -1.67
C ALA A 20 -14.36 21.29 -1.97
N GLN A 21 -13.15 21.46 -1.42
CA GLN A 21 -12.00 20.55 -1.64
C GLN A 21 -11.73 19.65 -0.42
N ALA A 22 -12.46 19.82 0.68
CA ALA A 22 -12.22 19.07 1.91
C ALA A 22 -12.70 17.61 1.84
N GLU A 23 -13.64 17.28 0.95
CA GLU A 23 -14.14 15.91 0.80
C GLU A 23 -13.18 15.03 -0.02
N ASP A 24 -12.55 15.56 -1.07
CA ASP A 24 -11.60 14.81 -1.93
C ASP A 24 -10.17 14.70 -1.35
N VAL A 25 -9.72 15.66 -0.52
CA VAL A 25 -8.34 15.65 0.03
C VAL A 25 -8.19 14.71 1.25
N SER A 26 -9.28 14.10 1.71
CA SER A 26 -9.33 13.36 2.98
C SER A 26 -8.90 11.89 2.89
N PHE A 27 -9.22 11.20 1.79
CA PHE A 27 -9.03 9.75 1.69
C PHE A 27 -7.55 9.35 1.62
N SER A 28 -6.75 10.03 0.78
CA SER A 28 -5.33 9.72 0.59
C SER A 28 -4.49 10.09 1.82
N GLN A 29 -4.79 11.21 2.50
CA GLN A 29 -4.08 11.60 3.72
C GLN A 29 -4.39 10.67 4.90
N GLU A 30 -5.66 10.25 5.05
CA GLU A 30 -6.06 9.30 6.08
C GLU A 30 -5.38 7.93 5.85
N LEU A 31 -5.37 7.44 4.61
CA LEU A 31 -4.69 6.20 4.24
C LEU A 31 -3.19 6.24 4.59
N VAL A 32 -2.50 7.34 4.27
CA VAL A 32 -1.08 7.52 4.61
C VAL A 32 -0.88 7.51 6.13
N GLN A 33 -1.77 8.12 6.90
CA GLN A 33 -1.66 8.14 8.35
C GLN A 33 -1.88 6.74 8.96
N GLN A 34 -2.85 5.97 8.44
CA GLN A 34 -3.10 4.59 8.86
C GLN A 34 -1.92 3.66 8.47
N ALA A 35 -1.37 3.83 7.28
CA ALA A 35 -0.21 3.06 6.83
C ALA A 35 1.03 3.34 7.73
N LYS A 36 1.21 4.61 8.16
CA LYS A 36 2.26 5.01 9.11
C LYS A 36 2.02 4.52 10.53
N SER A 37 0.77 4.43 10.99
CA SER A 37 0.44 3.86 12.30
C SER A 37 0.62 2.33 12.34
N GLY A 38 0.81 1.71 11.18
CA GLY A 38 1.12 0.30 11.06
C GLY A 38 -0.08 -0.58 10.71
N ASP A 39 -1.19 0.00 10.26
CA ASP A 39 -2.28 -0.79 9.70
C ASP A 39 -1.81 -1.53 8.44
N VAL A 40 -1.96 -2.86 8.46
CA VAL A 40 -1.45 -3.75 7.41
C VAL A 40 -2.18 -3.55 6.09
N ILE A 41 -3.49 -3.34 6.14
CA ILE A 41 -4.34 -3.16 4.97
C ILE A 41 -4.06 -1.80 4.35
N ALA A 42 -3.94 -0.75 5.19
CA ALA A 42 -3.54 0.57 4.72
C ALA A 42 -2.15 0.57 4.08
N GLN A 43 -1.19 -0.19 4.62
CA GLN A 43 0.13 -0.36 4.02
C GLN A 43 0.05 -1.03 2.63
N ASN A 44 -0.78 -2.06 2.47
CA ASN A 44 -0.99 -2.68 1.16
C ASN A 44 -1.63 -1.69 0.17
N ASN A 45 -2.72 -1.04 0.57
CA ASN A 45 -3.46 -0.12 -0.28
C ASN A 45 -2.63 1.11 -0.67
N LEU A 46 -1.75 1.59 0.22
CA LEU A 46 -0.82 2.66 -0.12
C LEU A 46 0.26 2.19 -1.10
N GLY A 47 0.68 0.93 -1.01
CA GLY A 47 1.48 0.28 -2.05
C GLY A 47 0.78 0.30 -3.41
N ASP A 48 -0.49 -0.10 -3.46
CA ASP A 48 -1.31 -0.07 -4.68
C ASP A 48 -1.48 1.34 -5.22
N ALA A 49 -1.69 2.34 -4.35
CA ALA A 49 -1.81 3.74 -4.76
C ALA A 49 -0.55 4.23 -5.49
N TYR A 50 0.64 3.97 -4.94
CA TYR A 50 1.91 4.28 -5.61
C TYR A 50 2.17 3.42 -6.84
N TYR A 51 1.69 2.17 -6.86
CA TYR A 51 1.88 1.27 -7.98
C TYR A 51 1.05 1.68 -9.21
N TYR A 52 -0.21 2.06 -9.01
CA TYR A 52 -1.11 2.45 -10.10
C TYR A 52 -1.14 3.96 -10.38
N GLY A 53 -0.61 4.77 -9.46
CA GLY A 53 -0.71 6.23 -9.55
C GLY A 53 -2.11 6.76 -9.21
N ASN A 54 -2.83 6.08 -8.31
CA ASN A 54 -4.17 6.49 -7.87
C ASN A 54 -4.02 7.49 -6.72
N ASP A 55 -4.47 8.73 -6.91
CA ASP A 55 -4.42 9.84 -5.94
C ASP A 55 -3.00 10.29 -5.51
N VAL A 56 -1.95 9.59 -5.97
CA VAL A 56 -0.53 9.91 -5.81
C VAL A 56 0.22 9.66 -7.11
N ASP A 57 1.35 10.33 -7.32
CA ASP A 57 2.20 10.03 -8.48
C ASP A 57 2.72 8.59 -8.41
N GLN A 58 2.69 7.90 -9.55
CA GLN A 58 3.20 6.55 -9.66
C GLN A 58 4.68 6.49 -9.29
N ASP A 59 5.02 5.58 -8.39
CA ASP A 59 6.38 5.39 -7.89
C ASP A 59 6.56 3.94 -7.44
N PHE A 60 7.13 3.11 -8.32
CA PHE A 60 7.36 1.69 -8.03
C PHE A 60 8.32 1.49 -6.85
N GLY A 61 9.27 2.39 -6.62
CA GLY A 61 10.16 2.30 -5.45
C GLY A 61 9.38 2.43 -4.14
N LYS A 62 8.52 3.45 -4.04
CA LYS A 62 7.65 3.63 -2.87
C LYS A 62 6.62 2.51 -2.73
N ALA A 63 6.03 2.05 -3.83
CA ALA A 63 5.11 0.92 -3.80
C ALA A 63 5.77 -0.33 -3.19
N LEU A 64 6.98 -0.66 -3.64
CA LEU A 64 7.75 -1.80 -3.13
C LEU A 64 8.04 -1.66 -1.63
N GLU A 65 8.40 -0.46 -1.16
CA GLU A 65 8.62 -0.22 0.27
C GLU A 65 7.37 -0.47 1.12
N TRP A 66 6.21 -0.02 0.65
CA TRP A 66 4.94 -0.19 1.37
C TRP A 66 4.46 -1.63 1.35
N PHE A 67 4.53 -2.31 0.20
CA PHE A 67 4.24 -3.74 0.13
C PHE A 67 5.18 -4.55 1.03
N LYS A 68 6.48 -4.26 1.06
CA LYS A 68 7.43 -4.94 1.97
C LYS A 68 7.05 -4.76 3.45
N LYS A 69 6.55 -3.58 3.85
CA LYS A 69 6.07 -3.34 5.23
C LYS A 69 4.82 -4.17 5.56
N ALA A 70 3.86 -4.26 4.65
CA ALA A 70 2.67 -5.11 4.82
C ALA A 70 3.02 -6.61 4.80
N ALA A 71 3.89 -7.02 3.88
CA ALA A 71 4.40 -8.38 3.73
C ALA A 71 5.17 -8.86 4.98
N ALA A 72 5.95 -7.98 5.62
CA ALA A 72 6.65 -8.27 6.86
C ALA A 72 5.69 -8.61 8.03
N LYS A 73 4.42 -8.21 7.93
CA LYS A 73 3.34 -8.54 8.89
C LYS A 73 2.47 -9.71 8.42
N GLY A 74 2.85 -10.36 7.32
CA GLY A 74 2.21 -11.57 6.81
C GLY A 74 0.98 -11.33 5.93
N ASN A 75 0.79 -10.12 5.40
CA ASN A 75 -0.26 -9.87 4.42
C ASN A 75 0.01 -10.65 3.13
N ALA A 76 -0.92 -11.54 2.76
CA ALA A 76 -0.76 -12.45 1.64
C ALA A 76 -0.76 -11.73 0.27
N ASP A 77 -1.56 -10.68 0.12
CA ASP A 77 -1.63 -9.88 -1.10
C ASP A 77 -0.32 -9.11 -1.32
N ALA A 78 0.19 -8.44 -0.28
CA ALA A 78 1.46 -7.73 -0.32
C ALA A 78 2.65 -8.67 -0.57
N LEU A 79 2.64 -9.88 0.00
CA LEU A 79 3.64 -10.91 -0.30
C LEU A 79 3.66 -11.22 -1.81
N PHE A 80 2.48 -11.35 -2.43
CA PHE A 80 2.35 -11.55 -3.86
C PHE A 80 2.82 -10.33 -4.66
N SER A 81 2.41 -9.11 -4.29
CA SER A 81 2.82 -7.88 -4.96
C SER A 81 4.34 -7.68 -4.93
N VAL A 82 5.01 -7.99 -3.82
CA VAL A 82 6.49 -7.95 -3.77
C VAL A 82 7.09 -8.97 -4.74
N GLY A 83 6.57 -10.20 -4.79
CA GLY A 83 7.01 -11.21 -5.75
C GLY A 83 6.86 -10.73 -7.19
N TYR A 84 5.70 -10.16 -7.51
CA TYR A 84 5.39 -9.59 -8.82
C TYR A 84 6.37 -8.49 -9.24
N MET A 85 6.67 -7.56 -8.34
CA MET A 85 7.59 -6.46 -8.64
C MET A 85 9.03 -6.93 -8.91
N TYR A 86 9.49 -8.02 -8.29
CA TYR A 86 10.78 -8.64 -8.59
C TYR A 86 10.79 -9.44 -9.90
N ASP A 87 9.64 -9.98 -10.32
CA ASP A 87 9.47 -10.78 -11.54
C ASP A 87 9.40 -9.89 -12.79
N TYR A 88 8.78 -8.71 -12.67
CA TYR A 88 8.53 -7.78 -13.79
C TYR A 88 9.44 -6.54 -13.80
N CYS A 89 10.51 -6.50 -12.99
CA CYS A 89 11.43 -5.36 -12.88
C CYS A 89 10.78 -4.02 -12.48
N GLU A 90 9.74 -4.04 -11.65
CA GLU A 90 9.00 -2.85 -11.27
C GLU A 90 9.50 -2.33 -9.94
N GLY A 91 10.40 -1.32 -9.96
CA GLY A 91 10.97 -0.75 -8.73
C GLY A 91 12.00 -1.63 -8.01
N ALA A 92 12.34 -2.79 -8.60
CA ALA A 92 13.46 -3.66 -8.22
C ALA A 92 14.15 -4.21 -9.48
N GLU A 93 15.42 -4.60 -9.35
CA GLU A 93 16.07 -5.42 -10.38
C GLU A 93 15.45 -6.82 -10.40
N GLU A 94 15.40 -7.44 -11.58
CA GLU A 94 14.88 -8.80 -11.75
C GLU A 94 15.61 -9.78 -10.83
N ASP A 95 14.85 -10.53 -10.04
CA ASP A 95 15.39 -11.61 -9.22
C ASP A 95 14.36 -12.73 -9.10
N ASN A 96 14.37 -13.61 -10.11
CA ASN A 96 13.48 -14.77 -10.20
C ASN A 96 13.52 -15.66 -8.94
N PRO A 97 14.70 -16.01 -8.36
CA PRO A 97 14.77 -16.69 -7.08
C PRO A 97 14.05 -15.96 -5.94
N THR A 98 14.23 -14.63 -5.84
CA THR A 98 13.56 -13.82 -4.82
C THR A 98 12.06 -13.73 -5.06
N ALA A 99 11.61 -13.52 -6.30
CA ALA A 99 10.19 -13.52 -6.68
C ALA A 99 9.52 -14.83 -6.28
N LEU A 100 10.11 -15.98 -6.64
CA LEU A 100 9.61 -17.31 -6.29
C LEU A 100 9.49 -17.52 -4.77
N LYS A 101 10.47 -17.01 -3.99
CA LYS A 101 10.42 -17.06 -2.53
C LYS A 101 9.23 -16.26 -1.97
N TRP A 102 8.92 -15.10 -2.54
CA TRP A 102 7.78 -14.29 -2.12
C TRP A 102 6.44 -14.92 -2.53
N TYR A 103 6.32 -15.42 -3.76
CA TYR A 103 5.14 -16.16 -4.21
C TYR A 103 4.86 -17.41 -3.37
N THR A 104 5.90 -18.17 -3.01
CA THR A 104 5.76 -19.34 -2.15
C THR A 104 5.20 -18.99 -0.78
N GLN A 105 5.68 -17.90 -0.17
CA GLN A 105 5.16 -17.41 1.11
C GLN A 105 3.72 -16.90 0.98
N ALA A 106 3.39 -16.19 -0.11
CA ALA A 106 2.03 -15.72 -0.38
C ALA A 106 1.05 -16.89 -0.49
N ALA A 107 1.41 -17.94 -1.25
CA ALA A 107 0.61 -19.16 -1.40
C ALA A 107 0.38 -19.87 -0.06
N GLN A 108 1.43 -20.00 0.77
CA GLN A 108 1.31 -20.57 2.12
C GLN A 108 0.38 -19.77 3.04
N LYS A 109 0.24 -18.46 2.78
CA LYS A 109 -0.66 -17.54 3.50
C LYS A 109 -2.05 -17.44 2.88
N GLY A 110 -2.35 -18.25 1.87
CA GLY A 110 -3.68 -18.33 1.27
C GLY A 110 -3.90 -17.42 0.06
N GLN A 111 -2.87 -16.74 -0.46
CA GLN A 111 -2.98 -16.05 -1.74
C GLN A 111 -2.99 -17.07 -2.87
N LEU A 112 -4.19 -17.35 -3.39
CA LEU A 112 -4.41 -18.38 -4.41
C LEU A 112 -3.70 -18.06 -5.72
N TYR A 113 -3.63 -16.78 -6.11
CA TYR A 113 -2.98 -16.39 -7.36
C TYR A 113 -1.48 -16.66 -7.36
N ALA A 114 -0.84 -16.68 -6.20
CA ALA A 114 0.59 -16.94 -6.09
C ALA A 114 0.96 -18.36 -6.55
N GLN A 115 0.02 -19.32 -6.49
CA GLN A 115 0.28 -20.70 -6.93
C GLN A 115 0.56 -20.79 -8.44
N TYR A 116 0.02 -19.88 -9.25
CA TYR A 116 0.27 -19.85 -10.69
C TYR A 116 1.73 -19.49 -11.05
N TYR A 117 2.43 -18.82 -10.14
CA TYR A 117 3.80 -18.36 -10.33
C TYR A 117 4.83 -19.29 -9.66
N ILE A 118 4.38 -20.39 -9.05
CA ILE A 118 5.24 -21.43 -8.48
C ILE A 118 5.31 -22.58 -9.47
N PRO A 119 6.49 -22.94 -10.00
CA PRO A 119 6.59 -24.07 -10.92
C PRO A 119 6.21 -25.38 -10.21
N LEU A 120 5.51 -26.26 -10.91
CA LEU A 120 5.23 -27.63 -10.48
C LEU A 120 6.36 -28.51 -11.00
N TRP A 121 7.18 -29.07 -10.10
CA TRP A 121 8.30 -29.96 -10.43
C TRP A 121 7.91 -31.40 -10.14
#